data_AF-A0A4R6YEZ6-F1
#
_entry.id   AF-A0A4R6YEZ6-F1
#
_cell.length_a   1.000
_cell.length_b   1.000
_cell.length_c   1.000
_cell.angle_alpha   90.00
_cell.angle_beta   90.00
_cell.angle_gamma   90.00
#
_symmetry.space_group_name_H-M   'P 1'
#
loop_
_entity.id
_entity.type
_entity.pdbx_description
1 polymer ?
#
loop_
_entity_poly.entity_id
_entity_poly.type
_entity_poly.pdbx_seq_one_letter_code
_entity_poly.pdbx_strand_id
1 'polypeptide(L)'
;MKPTLVHRYAFPTREAIETLLGDAVGDCEAWHIRVDGDEVVIDVVAPVPGIAPTMDDLTSLASNEAAKINTQDPEPELKGGALARRAAITCSERGFWTFLGVTSADEAKADVCRRCGITTRKMLDHDERAAAIWDDIIGKYRLWLEGHDIEL
;
A
#
# COMPACT_ATOMS: atom_id res chain seq x y z
N MET A 1 10.84 22.11 34.07
CA MET A 1 9.71 22.09 33.11
C MET A 1 10.13 22.96 31.93
N LYS A 2 10.28 22.40 30.72
CA LYS A 2 10.62 23.20 29.54
C LYS A 2 9.32 23.75 28.94
N PRO A 3 9.20 25.06 28.68
CA PRO A 3 8.03 25.60 28.00
C PRO A 3 7.95 25.05 26.57
N THR A 4 6.74 24.72 26.13
CA THR A 4 6.47 24.16 24.80
C THR A 4 5.69 25.18 23.97
N LEU A 5 6.23 25.55 22.81
CA LEU A 5 5.54 26.40 21.84
C LEU A 5 4.66 25.51 20.95
N VAL A 6 3.36 25.77 20.92
CA VAL A 6 2.39 25.02 20.10
C VAL A 6 1.96 25.90 18.92
N HIS A 7 2.28 25.46 17.70
CA HIS A 7 1.78 26.08 16.47
C HIS A 7 0.47 25.39 16.07
N ARG A 8 -0.60 26.18 15.92
CA ARG A 8 -1.92 25.70 15.48
C ARG A 8 -2.23 26.24 14.10
N TYR A 9 -2.57 25.32 13.21
CA TYR A 9 -3.05 25.63 11.86
C TYR A 9 -4.44 25.02 11.68
N ALA A 10 -5.26 25.64 10.83
CA ALA A 10 -6.60 25.19 10.51
C ALA A 10 -6.83 25.35 9.01
N PHE A 11 -7.40 24.32 8.38
CA PHE A 11 -7.73 24.29 6.96
C PHE A 11 -9.15 23.73 6.79
N PRO A 12 -9.92 24.18 5.80
CA PRO A 12 -11.18 23.54 5.44
C PRO A 12 -10.94 22.07 5.04
N THR A 13 -11.77 21.17 5.56
CA THR A 13 -11.63 19.72 5.34
C THR A 13 -11.62 19.35 3.86
N ARG A 14 -12.48 19.99 3.06
CA ARG A 14 -12.57 19.77 1.62
C ARG A 14 -11.26 20.12 0.89
N GLU A 15 -10.73 21.32 1.13
CA GLU A 15 -9.49 21.78 0.49
C GLU A 15 -8.29 20.89 0.84
N ALA A 16 -8.22 20.45 2.10
CA ALA A 16 -7.16 19.54 2.54
C ALA A 16 -7.23 18.19 1.80
N ILE A 17 -8.43 17.61 1.67
CA ILE A 17 -8.63 16.33 0.99
C ILE A 17 -8.36 16.45 -0.52
N GLU A 18 -8.87 17.50 -1.18
CA GLU A 18 -8.61 17.76 -2.60
C GLU A 18 -7.12 17.92 -2.88
N THR A 19 -6.39 18.61 -1.99
CA THR A 19 -4.93 18.75 -2.11
C THR A 19 -4.20 17.42 -1.94
N LEU A 20 -4.69 16.53 -1.06
CA LEU A 20 -4.05 15.24 -0.77
C LEU A 20 -4.38 14.16 -1.80
N LEU A 21 -5.62 14.12 -2.31
CA LEU A 21 -6.15 13.04 -3.15
C LEU A 21 -6.33 13.44 -4.63
N GLY A 22 -6.27 14.73 -4.97
CA GLY A 22 -6.42 15.22 -6.34
C GLY A 22 -7.77 14.87 -6.97
N ASP A 23 -7.76 14.50 -8.26
CA ASP A 23 -8.97 14.22 -9.05
C ASP A 23 -9.74 12.95 -8.59
N ALA A 24 -9.14 12.13 -7.71
CA ALA A 24 -9.80 10.94 -7.15
C ALA A 24 -10.98 11.27 -6.21
N VAL A 25 -11.15 12.55 -5.86
CA VAL A 25 -12.18 13.08 -4.95
C VAL A 25 -13.57 13.08 -5.59
N GLY A 26 -13.67 13.22 -6.92
CA GLY A 26 -14.91 13.06 -7.72
C GLY A 26 -16.22 13.61 -7.10
N ASP A 27 -17.34 13.00 -7.48
CA ASP A 27 -18.67 13.27 -6.90
C ASP A 27 -18.82 12.54 -5.55
N CYS A 28 -18.11 13.02 -4.54
CA CYS A 28 -18.19 12.49 -3.19
C CYS A 28 -19.39 13.06 -2.41
N GLU A 29 -20.15 12.17 -1.78
CA GLU A 29 -21.31 12.49 -0.94
C GLU A 29 -20.92 12.62 0.55
N ALA A 30 -19.92 11.88 1.02
CA ALA A 30 -19.46 11.92 2.41
C ALA A 30 -17.98 11.53 2.60
N TRP A 31 -17.37 12.08 3.65
CA TRP A 31 -15.98 11.81 4.03
C TRP A 31 -15.90 11.22 5.43
N HIS A 32 -15.08 10.18 5.60
CA HIS A 32 -14.68 9.72 6.93
C HIS A 32 -13.18 9.83 7.09
N ILE A 33 -12.74 10.63 8.06
CA ILE A 33 -11.32 10.84 8.37
C ILE A 33 -11.01 10.22 9.72
N ARG A 34 -10.00 9.37 9.75
CA ARG A 34 -9.50 8.75 10.98
C ARG A 34 -7.98 8.68 10.96
N VAL A 35 -7.38 8.64 12.13
CA VAL A 35 -5.96 8.33 12.29
C VAL A 35 -5.88 6.86 12.67
N ASP A 36 -5.19 6.07 11.86
CA ASP A 36 -4.91 4.65 12.13
C ASP A 36 -3.39 4.48 12.27
N GLY A 37 -2.93 4.39 13.52
CA GLY A 37 -1.51 4.42 13.85
C GLY A 37 -0.86 5.76 13.42
N ASP A 38 -0.03 5.70 12.39
CA ASP A 38 0.70 6.84 11.81
C ASP A 38 0.13 7.27 10.45
N GLU A 39 -0.98 6.67 10.01
CA GLU A 39 -1.64 6.98 8.75
C GLU A 39 -2.90 7.81 8.98
N VAL A 40 -3.10 8.83 8.13
CA VAL A 40 -4.39 9.51 8.00
C VAL A 40 -5.19 8.79 6.92
N VAL A 41 -6.24 8.08 7.33
CA VAL A 41 -7.14 7.35 6.43
C VAL A 41 -8.33 8.23 6.11
N ILE A 42 -8.58 8.43 4.81
CA ILE A 42 -9.68 9.22 4.28
C ILE A 42 -10.52 8.29 3.40
N ASP A 43 -11.69 7.88 3.90
CA ASP A 43 -12.66 7.14 3.11
C ASP A 43 -13.55 8.12 2.33
N VAL A 44 -13.54 7.99 1.00
CA VAL A 44 -14.33 8.80 0.06
C VAL A 44 -15.59 8.01 -0.32
N VAL A 45 -16.76 8.47 0.13
CA VAL A 45 -18.02 7.81 -0.17
C VAL A 45 -18.63 8.47 -1.40
N ALA A 46 -18.66 7.74 -2.51
CA ALA A 46 -19.28 8.17 -3.76
C ALA A 46 -20.36 7.14 -4.19
N PRO A 47 -21.41 7.57 -4.90
CA PRO A 47 -22.44 6.68 -5.41
C PRO A 47 -21.83 5.73 -6.44
N VAL A 48 -22.16 4.44 -6.34
CA VAL A 48 -21.77 3.45 -7.34
C VAL A 48 -22.51 3.78 -8.64
N PRO A 49 -21.82 4.07 -9.77
CA PRO A 49 -22.49 4.26 -11.04
C PRO A 49 -23.27 2.99 -11.39
N GLY A 50 -24.58 3.14 -11.61
CA GLY A 50 -25.56 2.06 -11.58
C GLY A 50 -25.19 0.85 -12.46
N ILE A 51 -24.84 -0.26 -11.80
CA ILE A 51 -25.02 -1.59 -12.37
C ILE A 51 -26.48 -1.97 -12.08
N ALA A 52 -27.37 -1.62 -12.99
CA ALA A 52 -28.65 -2.33 -13.06
C ALA A 52 -28.32 -3.76 -13.50
N PRO A 53 -28.59 -4.81 -12.71
CA PRO A 53 -28.39 -6.17 -13.17
C PRO A 53 -29.40 -6.43 -14.29
N THR A 54 -28.96 -6.46 -15.54
CA THR A 54 -29.77 -6.96 -16.64
C THR A 54 -29.87 -8.48 -16.51
N MET A 55 -31.05 -9.05 -16.79
CA MET A 55 -31.30 -10.50 -16.66
C MET A 55 -30.37 -11.38 -17.50
N ASP A 56 -29.56 -10.82 -18.39
CA ASP A 56 -28.59 -11.56 -19.22
C ASP A 56 -27.43 -12.19 -18.42
N ASP A 57 -27.11 -11.68 -17.22
CA ASP A 57 -26.00 -12.23 -16.41
C ASP A 57 -26.35 -13.54 -15.67
N LEU A 58 -27.62 -13.94 -15.63
CA LEU A 58 -28.05 -15.20 -14.99
C LEU A 58 -27.92 -16.44 -15.91
N THR A 59 -27.64 -16.27 -17.20
CA THR A 59 -27.54 -17.39 -18.16
C THR A 59 -26.12 -17.88 -18.48
N SER A 60 -25.07 -17.21 -17.98
CA SER A 60 -23.66 -17.57 -18.27
C SER A 60 -23.02 -18.54 -17.27
N LEU A 61 -23.82 -19.34 -16.54
CA LEU A 61 -23.32 -20.40 -15.64
C LEU A 61 -23.52 -21.83 -16.17
N ALA A 62 -23.81 -22.01 -17.45
CA ALA A 62 -23.92 -23.34 -18.05
C ALA A 62 -23.26 -23.40 -19.44
N SER A 63 -22.31 -24.33 -19.57
CA SER A 63 -21.42 -24.57 -20.72
C SER A 63 -20.17 -23.71 -20.62
N ASN A 64 -18.95 -24.26 -20.55
CA ASN A 64 -18.30 -24.93 -21.67
C ASN A 64 -17.30 -26.01 -21.18
N GLU A 65 -17.56 -27.29 -21.50
CA GLU A 65 -16.51 -28.30 -21.58
C GLU A 65 -15.93 -28.38 -23.00
N ALA A 66 -14.60 -28.44 -23.05
CA ALA A 66 -13.72 -29.05 -24.05
C ALA A 66 -13.61 -28.48 -25.49
N ALA A 67 -12.49 -27.77 -25.75
CA ALA A 67 -11.47 -28.21 -26.71
C ALA A 67 -10.17 -27.36 -26.62
N LYS A 68 -9.05 -28.06 -26.38
CA LYS A 68 -7.61 -27.68 -26.32
C LYS A 68 -7.21 -26.57 -27.32
N ILE A 69 -6.24 -25.67 -27.09
CA ILE A 69 -4.79 -25.90 -26.85
C ILE A 69 -4.15 -24.60 -26.30
N ASN A 70 -3.69 -24.59 -25.04
CA ASN A 70 -2.29 -24.37 -24.59
C ASN A 70 -2.31 -24.06 -23.09
N THR A 71 -1.81 -25.00 -22.31
CA THR A 71 -1.92 -25.05 -20.85
C THR A 71 -0.87 -24.14 -20.21
N GLN A 72 -1.31 -23.05 -19.59
CA GLN A 72 -0.66 -22.47 -18.42
C GLN A 72 -1.79 -21.80 -17.62
N ASP A 73 -2.21 -22.48 -16.55
CA ASP A 73 -3.13 -21.93 -15.55
C ASP A 73 -2.62 -20.54 -15.14
N PRO A 74 -3.45 -19.47 -15.16
CA PRO A 74 -3.09 -18.26 -14.46
C PRO A 74 -3.11 -18.62 -12.97
N GLU A 75 -1.92 -18.86 -12.43
CA GLU A 75 -1.65 -18.92 -10.99
C GLU A 75 -2.43 -17.78 -10.32
N PRO A 76 -3.17 -18.05 -9.22
CA PRO A 76 -4.06 -17.05 -8.63
C PRO A 76 -3.26 -15.77 -8.38
N GLU A 77 -3.65 -14.66 -9.01
CA GLU A 77 -2.95 -13.39 -8.85
C GLU A 77 -2.86 -13.08 -7.35
N LEU A 78 -1.68 -13.28 -6.76
CA LEU A 78 -1.45 -13.01 -5.35
C LEU A 78 -1.72 -11.52 -5.13
N LYS A 79 -2.86 -11.20 -4.52
CA LYS A 79 -3.20 -9.83 -4.17
C LYS A 79 -2.30 -9.40 -3.01
N GLY A 80 -1.65 -8.26 -3.17
CA GLY A 80 -0.90 -7.64 -2.07
C GLY A 80 -1.88 -7.09 -1.05
N GLY A 81 -1.58 -7.30 0.23
CA GLY A 81 -2.32 -6.79 1.37
C GLY A 81 -1.70 -5.52 1.94
N ALA A 82 -1.80 -5.35 3.25
CA ALA A 82 -1.33 -4.16 3.95
C ALA A 82 0.21 -4.06 3.95
N LEU A 83 0.93 -5.18 4.10
CA LEU A 83 2.39 -5.19 4.12
C LEU A 83 2.97 -4.85 2.75
N ALA A 84 2.41 -5.41 1.68
CA ALA A 84 2.81 -5.07 0.33
C ALA A 84 2.64 -3.57 0.01
N ARG A 85 1.55 -2.95 0.52
CA ARG A 85 1.30 -1.53 0.36
C ARG A 85 2.31 -0.68 1.15
N ARG A 86 2.51 -0.99 2.43
CA ARG A 86 3.50 -0.32 3.27
C ARG A 86 4.90 -0.41 2.65
N ALA A 87 5.31 -1.59 2.19
CA ALA A 87 6.58 -1.76 1.50
C ALA A 87 6.68 -0.92 0.22
N ALA A 88 5.59 -0.72 -0.53
CA ALA A 88 5.59 0.15 -1.70
C ALA A 88 5.83 1.62 -1.34
N ILE A 89 5.17 2.11 -0.28
CA ILE A 89 5.33 3.49 0.22
C ILE A 89 6.76 3.69 0.73
N THR A 90 7.23 2.82 1.64
CA THR A 90 8.58 2.95 2.22
C THR A 90 9.68 2.84 1.17
N CYS A 91 9.54 1.95 0.17
CA CYS A 91 10.49 1.90 -0.95
C CYS A 91 10.48 3.17 -1.81
N SER A 92 9.50 4.06 -1.69
CA SER A 92 9.43 5.33 -2.43
C SER A 92 10.06 6.50 -1.66
N GLU A 93 10.48 6.28 -0.41
CA GLU A 93 11.05 7.31 0.45
C GLU A 93 12.57 7.43 0.27
N ARG A 94 13.07 8.65 0.03
CA ARG A 94 14.52 8.90 -0.11
C ARG A 94 15.33 8.57 1.16
N GLY A 95 14.71 8.74 2.34
CA GLY A 95 15.34 8.36 3.60
C GLY A 95 15.63 6.87 3.65
N PHE A 96 14.68 6.05 3.20
CA PHE A 96 14.85 4.62 3.12
C PHE A 96 15.89 4.20 2.07
N TRP A 97 16.01 4.94 0.96
CA TRP A 97 17.08 4.70 -0.03
C TRP A 97 18.46 4.92 0.58
N THR A 98 18.60 5.99 1.35
CA THR A 98 19.86 6.34 2.05
C THR A 98 20.22 5.26 3.07
N PHE A 99 19.23 4.79 3.84
CA PHE A 99 19.40 3.68 4.78
C PHE A 99 19.86 2.40 4.09
N LEU A 100 19.23 2.01 2.97
CA LEU A 100 19.61 0.81 2.22
C LEU A 100 20.89 0.97 1.37
N GLY A 101 21.39 2.18 1.19
CA GLY A 101 22.54 2.48 0.30
C GLY A 101 22.21 2.38 -1.18
N VAL A 102 20.96 2.64 -1.57
CA VAL A 102 20.46 2.60 -2.96
C VAL A 102 20.10 4.00 -3.47
N THR A 103 19.86 4.12 -4.78
CA THR A 103 19.66 5.42 -5.43
C THR A 103 18.27 5.63 -6.01
N SER A 104 17.43 4.59 -6.05
CA SER A 104 16.08 4.65 -6.61
C SER A 104 15.07 3.75 -5.91
N ALA A 105 13.78 4.01 -6.14
CA ALA A 105 12.69 3.21 -5.59
C ALA A 105 12.68 1.75 -6.11
N ASP A 106 13.09 1.54 -7.36
CA ASP A 106 13.18 0.20 -7.95
C ASP A 106 14.34 -0.59 -7.35
N GLU A 107 15.48 0.05 -7.08
CA GLU A 107 16.59 -0.56 -6.37
C GLU A 107 16.23 -0.89 -4.92
N ALA A 108 15.52 0.01 -4.23
CA ALA A 108 15.01 -0.24 -2.88
C ALA A 108 14.06 -1.45 -2.85
N LYS A 109 13.15 -1.54 -3.82
CA LYS A 109 12.26 -2.71 -3.99
C LYS A 109 13.07 -3.98 -4.21
N ALA A 110 14.06 -3.95 -5.11
CA ALA A 110 14.88 -5.11 -5.41
C ALA A 110 15.71 -5.56 -4.20
N ASP A 111 16.24 -4.63 -3.41
CA ASP A 111 16.96 -4.91 -2.17
C ASP A 111 16.07 -5.56 -1.11
N VAL A 112 14.88 -4.99 -0.87
CA VAL A 112 13.89 -5.55 0.05
C VAL A 112 13.46 -6.96 -0.38
N CYS A 113 13.12 -7.14 -1.66
CA CYS A 113 12.74 -8.45 -2.20
C CYS A 113 13.87 -9.48 -1.99
N ARG A 114 15.12 -9.11 -2.29
CA ARG A 114 16.30 -9.97 -2.09
C ARG A 114 16.51 -10.33 -0.63
N ARG A 115 16.42 -9.36 0.30
CA ARG A 115 16.58 -9.62 1.75
C ARG A 115 15.47 -10.49 2.31
N CYS A 116 14.23 -10.27 1.87
CA CYS A 116 13.07 -11.05 2.32
C CYS A 116 12.96 -12.42 1.62
N GLY A 117 13.76 -12.70 0.59
CA GLY A 117 13.73 -13.96 -0.16
C GLY A 117 12.51 -14.11 -1.08
N ILE A 118 11.89 -13.00 -1.47
CA ILE A 118 10.66 -12.97 -2.28
C ILE A 118 10.92 -12.31 -3.64
N THR A 119 10.10 -12.63 -4.64
CA THR A 119 10.19 -12.03 -5.99
C THR A 119 9.35 -10.77 -6.11
N THR A 120 8.28 -10.66 -5.33
CA THR A 120 7.36 -9.54 -5.34
C THR A 120 6.92 -9.16 -3.94
N ARG A 121 6.79 -7.84 -3.67
CA ARG A 121 6.31 -7.30 -2.38
C ARG A 121 4.93 -7.84 -1.99
N LYS A 122 4.13 -8.30 -2.97
CA LYS A 122 2.83 -8.92 -2.71
C LYS A 122 2.95 -10.18 -1.82
N MET A 123 4.09 -10.87 -1.86
CA MET A 123 4.33 -12.07 -1.05
C MET A 123 4.54 -11.78 0.44
N LEU A 124 4.81 -10.51 0.83
CA LEU A 124 4.97 -10.15 2.24
C LEU A 124 3.73 -10.47 3.07
N ASP A 125 2.54 -10.39 2.49
CA ASP A 125 1.28 -10.69 3.18
C ASP A 125 0.96 -12.20 3.22
N HIS A 126 1.69 -13.03 2.48
CA HIS A 126 1.44 -14.47 2.35
C HIS A 126 2.57 -15.34 2.91
N ASP A 127 3.74 -14.76 3.17
CA ASP A 127 4.91 -15.44 3.73
C ASP A 127 5.30 -14.79 5.07
N GLU A 128 5.02 -15.50 6.16
CA GLU A 128 5.33 -15.05 7.53
C GLU A 128 6.83 -14.81 7.75
N ARG A 129 7.70 -15.56 7.07
CA ARG A 129 9.15 -15.37 7.18
C ARG A 129 9.55 -14.08 6.49
N ALA A 130 9.00 -13.82 5.30
CA ALA A 130 9.25 -12.58 4.58
C ALA A 130 8.70 -11.36 5.36
N ALA A 131 7.54 -11.49 5.98
CA ALA A 131 6.96 -10.49 6.87
C ALA A 131 7.87 -10.19 8.07
N ALA A 132 8.41 -11.22 8.73
CA ALA A 132 9.30 -11.04 9.89
C ALA A 132 10.61 -10.34 9.50
N ILE A 133 11.19 -10.67 8.35
CA ILE A 133 12.39 -9.99 7.84
C ILE A 133 12.06 -8.54 7.49
N TRP A 134 10.91 -8.28 6.87
CA TRP A 134 10.45 -6.94 6.59
C TRP A 134 10.27 -6.10 7.86
N ASP A 135 9.67 -6.66 8.90
CA ASP A 135 9.50 -5.97 10.19
C ASP A 135 10.85 -5.69 10.88
N ASP A 136 11.84 -6.58 10.77
CA ASP A 136 13.21 -6.33 11.24
C ASP A 136 13.86 -5.15 10.49
N ILE A 137 13.75 -5.12 9.16
CA ILE A 137 14.26 -4.02 8.32
C ILE A 137 13.61 -2.69 8.71
N ILE A 138 12.28 -2.68 8.92
CA ILE A 138 11.55 -1.48 9.34
C ILE A 138 11.92 -1.06 10.76
N GLY A 139 12.11 -2.00 11.68
CA GLY A 139 12.59 -1.72 13.04
C GLY A 139 13.97 -1.04 13.02
N LYS A 140 14.90 -1.60 12.25
CA LYS A 140 16.24 -1.03 12.02
C LYS A 140 16.18 0.35 11.38
N TYR A 141 15.31 0.55 10.39
CA TYR A 141 15.14 1.84 9.74
C TYR A 141 14.64 2.92 10.72
N ARG A 142 13.69 2.58 11.60
CA ARG A 142 13.21 3.50 12.65
C ARG A 142 14.31 3.89 13.63
N LEU A 143 15.10 2.93 14.10
CA LEU A 143 16.24 3.21 14.98
C LEU A 143 17.29 4.10 14.28
N TRP A 144 17.54 3.86 13.00
CA TRP A 144 18.43 4.70 12.21
C TRP A 144 17.92 6.15 12.10
N LEU A 145 16.60 6.36 11.90
CA LEU A 145 15.99 7.69 11.92
C LEU A 145 16.13 8.40 13.28
N GLU A 146 16.18 7.65 14.37
CA GLU A 146 16.43 8.16 15.72
C GLU A 146 17.92 8.46 15.98
N GLY A 147 18.81 8.16 15.03
CA GLY A 147 20.24 8.44 15.09
C GLY A 147 21.09 7.31 15.70
N HIS A 148 20.53 6.11 15.82
CA HIS A 148 21.28 4.93 16.23
C HIS A 148 22.14 4.40 15.08
N ASP A 149 23.32 3.88 15.42
CA ASP A 149 24.18 3.15 14.47
C ASP A 149 23.65 1.71 14.34
N ILE A 150 23.31 1.30 13.11
CA ILE A 150 22.58 0.06 12.84
C ILE A 150 23.29 -0.72 11.73
N GLU A 151 23.59 -1.99 12.00
CA GLU A 151 24.10 -2.92 10.99
C GLU A 151 22.94 -3.59 10.22
N LEU A 152 23.05 -3.60 8.89
CA LEU A 152 21.96 -3.88 7.95
C LEU A 152 21.99 -5.28 7.33
#